data_AF-A0A960EP95-F1
#
_entry.id   AF-A0A960EP95-F1
#
_cell.length_a   1.000
_cell.length_b   1.000
_cell.length_c   1.000
_cell.angle_alpha   90.00
_cell.angle_beta   90.00
_cell.angle_gamma   90.00
#
_symmetry.space_group_name_H-M   'P 1'
#
loop_
_entity.id
_entity.type
_entity.pdbx_description
1 polymer ?
#
loop_
_entity_poly.entity_id
_entity_poly.type
_entity_poly.pdbx_seq_one_letter_code
_entity_poly.pdbx_strand_id
1 'polypeptide(L)'
;MTGPTMTQAAAVALLIVLASIFGLANLVMPTQSAGAQTGTQSQTPDPSDVADQLDFRGYYIDDSIDLSSQIDDIETAGAAINEAGAATFLVVLADEPAQGGDVFGRDVMNELRDPGSILVISNEYVNGVSTIYSDTQVGNALDAANDALDDGYAQSWTAFAARLDETAPVPRPSDSPGEAQSQIPTSTGSSRTSDSSGGSGLLIFILVIAAIGVGIWLFMRRGKKKNKDRQLEQVAEARNEIGSLISAISTEIVELEPTVAIADNAAAEKHYSDANVEFLDAQDRLEKAKTLPELEAVSQQLGIVRWNLDATSALLSGKKVPNAPTAASRVCFFDPSHRNVVETAEILSNGQTIEVPVCQSCAATLEKGEMPPIRTINAGGRAVPAPQAPTSHGGGGMTDLGQGSISLPGGKGGSGFDFSDTMGDMLDKVTRSGGGRSRSRGGMGSVLGGVLGGVIAGRSRSRGQSSPSRSQSRSRSAGSSRQSDSLKRGASLPPGPSGRRSGTPVPKPSSSRTSSSSRSRSSDSKPTGGRPNKQITGRARRRRK
;
A
#
# COMPACT_ATOMS: atom_id res chain seq x y z
N MET A 1 14.58 60.79 -33.97
CA MET A 1 13.24 60.42 -34.44
C MET A 1 13.32 59.05 -35.10
N THR A 2 13.09 57.99 -34.33
CA THR A 2 12.71 56.64 -34.78
C THR A 2 12.28 55.93 -33.50
N GLY A 3 11.00 55.57 -33.43
CA GLY A 3 10.34 55.04 -32.23
C GLY A 3 10.58 53.54 -32.03
N PRO A 4 10.28 53.03 -30.81
CA PRO A 4 10.41 51.62 -30.49
C PRO A 4 9.25 50.79 -31.07
N THR A 5 9.60 49.58 -31.50
CA THR A 5 8.74 48.57 -32.12
C THR A 5 7.86 47.86 -31.08
N MET A 6 6.58 47.74 -31.43
CA MET A 6 5.56 46.97 -30.72
C MET A 6 5.80 45.46 -30.87
N THR A 7 6.29 44.78 -29.83
CA THR A 7 6.17 43.31 -29.66
C THR A 7 6.17 42.91 -28.18
N GLN A 8 5.40 43.62 -27.35
CA GLN A 8 5.08 43.20 -25.98
C GLN A 8 3.66 43.68 -25.63
N ALA A 9 2.63 43.07 -26.23
CA ALA A 9 1.24 43.33 -25.86
C ALA A 9 0.30 42.13 -26.00
N ALA A 10 0.84 40.92 -26.18
CA ALA A 10 0.04 39.69 -26.34
C ALA A 10 0.17 38.69 -25.18
N ALA A 11 1.06 38.93 -24.20
CA ALA A 11 1.33 37.96 -23.12
C ALA A 11 0.64 38.27 -21.77
N VAL A 12 -0.13 39.37 -21.66
CA VAL A 12 -0.76 39.78 -20.36
C VAL A 12 -2.29 39.68 -20.39
N ALA A 13 -2.90 39.45 -21.55
CA ALA A 13 -4.37 39.35 -21.67
C ALA A 13 -4.94 37.93 -21.40
N LEU A 14 -4.11 36.89 -21.27
CA LEU A 14 -4.56 35.52 -21.01
C LEU A 14 -4.59 35.14 -19.51
N LEU A 15 -4.06 35.99 -18.62
CA LEU A 15 -4.01 35.73 -17.18
C LEU A 15 -5.15 36.41 -16.37
N ILE A 16 -6.03 37.18 -17.02
CA ILE A 16 -7.12 37.91 -16.32
C ILE A 16 -8.50 37.27 -16.55
N VAL A 17 -8.64 36.27 -17.43
CA VAL A 17 -9.94 35.62 -17.71
C VAL A 17 -10.18 34.34 -16.87
N LEU A 18 -9.16 33.82 -16.15
CA LEU A 18 -9.31 32.63 -15.30
C LEU A 18 -9.57 32.92 -13.80
N ALA A 19 -9.79 34.18 -13.42
CA ALA A 19 -10.02 34.58 -12.02
C ALA A 19 -11.48 34.96 -11.68
N SER A 20 -12.46 34.69 -12.55
CA SER A 20 -13.84 35.19 -12.37
C SER A 20 -14.94 34.11 -12.33
N ILE A 21 -14.60 32.83 -12.15
CA ILE A 21 -15.57 31.72 -12.04
C ILE A 21 -15.44 31.01 -10.67
N PHE A 22 -15.42 31.76 -9.57
CA PHE A 22 -15.72 31.23 -8.24
C PHE A 22 -16.77 32.12 -7.58
N GLY A 23 -18.01 31.93 -8.04
CA GLY A 23 -19.20 32.54 -7.45
C GLY A 23 -19.57 31.87 -6.13
N LEU A 24 -19.59 32.69 -5.08
CA LEU A 24 -20.61 32.76 -4.03
C LEU A 24 -21.34 31.43 -3.68
N ALA A 25 -20.73 30.65 -2.79
CA ALA A 25 -21.45 29.66 -1.99
C ALA A 25 -21.83 30.28 -0.63
N ASN A 26 -23.13 30.28 -0.34
CA ASN A 26 -23.72 30.75 0.91
C ASN A 26 -23.13 30.04 2.13
N LEU A 27 -22.58 30.80 3.09
CA LEU A 27 -22.38 30.34 4.46
C LEU A 27 -23.75 30.22 5.15
N VAL A 28 -24.27 29.01 5.24
CA VAL A 28 -25.23 28.64 6.29
C VAL A 28 -24.42 27.94 7.37
N MET A 29 -24.17 28.64 8.48
CA MET A 29 -23.54 28.03 9.67
C MET A 29 -24.55 27.12 10.36
N PRO A 30 -24.27 25.81 10.55
CA PRO A 30 -25.01 25.01 11.49
C PRO A 30 -24.61 25.43 12.90
N THR A 31 -25.57 25.91 13.68
CA THR A 31 -25.45 26.04 15.13
C THR A 31 -25.28 24.63 15.71
N GLN A 32 -24.07 24.29 16.15
CA GLN A 32 -23.81 23.06 16.91
C GLN A 32 -24.52 23.18 18.27
N SER A 33 -25.66 22.49 18.39
CA SER A 33 -26.20 22.11 19.69
C SER A 33 -25.20 21.18 20.38
N ALA A 34 -24.81 21.51 21.61
CA ALA A 34 -24.06 20.61 22.48
C ALA A 34 -24.86 19.32 22.68
N GLY A 35 -24.53 18.30 21.88
CA GLY A 35 -25.09 16.96 22.01
C GLY A 35 -24.47 16.26 23.21
N ALA A 36 -25.32 15.71 24.07
CA ALA A 36 -24.91 14.75 25.08
C ALA A 36 -24.05 13.65 24.44
N GLN A 37 -22.94 13.29 25.08
CA GLN A 37 -22.11 12.15 24.70
C GLN A 37 -22.96 10.87 24.84
N THR A 38 -23.63 10.48 23.76
CA THR A 38 -24.13 9.12 23.61
C THR A 38 -22.92 8.21 23.54
N GLY A 39 -22.75 7.35 24.55
CA GLY A 39 -21.66 6.38 24.58
C GLY A 39 -21.55 5.64 23.27
N THR A 40 -20.34 5.63 22.70
CA THR A 40 -20.00 4.83 21.53
C THR A 40 -20.21 3.37 21.92
N GLN A 41 -21.31 2.77 21.49
CA GLN A 41 -21.45 1.32 21.59
C GLN A 41 -20.32 0.71 20.77
N SER A 42 -19.51 -0.16 21.39
CA SER A 42 -18.49 -0.94 20.68
C SER A 42 -19.15 -1.59 19.47
N GLN A 43 -18.74 -1.17 18.27
CA GLN A 43 -19.21 -1.78 17.04
C GLN A 43 -18.25 -2.93 16.75
N THR A 44 -18.79 -4.14 16.69
CA THR A 44 -18.03 -5.29 16.18
C THR A 44 -17.41 -4.93 14.83
N PRO A 45 -16.11 -5.18 14.62
CA PRO A 45 -15.44 -4.86 13.37
C PRO A 45 -16.05 -5.64 12.19
N ASP A 46 -15.96 -5.08 10.99
CA ASP A 46 -16.47 -5.77 9.79
C ASP A 46 -15.57 -6.96 9.45
N PRO A 47 -16.12 -8.18 9.23
CA PRO A 47 -15.31 -9.36 8.93
C PRO A 47 -14.36 -9.21 7.73
N SER A 48 -14.75 -8.43 6.71
CA SER A 48 -13.89 -8.20 5.53
C SER A 48 -12.70 -7.30 5.85
N ASP A 49 -12.89 -6.29 6.70
CA ASP A 49 -11.79 -5.43 7.16
C ASP A 49 -10.81 -6.21 8.06
N VAL A 50 -11.31 -7.15 8.86
CA VAL A 50 -10.47 -8.07 9.67
C VAL A 50 -9.69 -9.02 8.76
N ALA A 51 -10.33 -9.63 7.76
CA ALA A 51 -9.68 -10.53 6.82
C ALA A 51 -8.54 -9.85 6.04
N ASP A 52 -8.76 -8.62 5.56
CA ASP A 52 -7.71 -7.83 4.88
C ASP A 52 -6.48 -7.60 5.78
N GLN A 53 -6.69 -7.40 7.09
CA GLN A 53 -5.58 -7.26 8.05
C GLN A 53 -4.90 -8.59 8.38
N LEU A 54 -5.66 -9.68 8.49
CA LEU A 54 -5.12 -11.02 8.70
C LEU A 54 -4.26 -11.47 7.52
N ASP A 55 -4.70 -11.24 6.27
CA ASP A 55 -3.92 -11.51 5.05
C ASP A 55 -2.58 -10.76 5.06
N PHE A 56 -2.53 -9.57 5.68
CA PHE A 56 -1.35 -8.72 5.71
C PHE A 56 -0.40 -9.04 6.89
N ARG A 57 -0.94 -9.24 8.10
CA ARG A 57 -0.14 -9.33 9.35
C ARG A 57 -0.16 -10.72 10.00
N GLY A 58 -1.11 -11.57 9.64
CA GLY A 58 -1.39 -12.84 10.33
C GLY A 58 -2.25 -12.69 11.60
N TYR A 59 -2.51 -11.46 12.07
CA TYR A 59 -3.33 -11.21 13.26
C TYR A 59 -4.08 -9.87 13.19
N TYR A 60 -5.16 -9.77 13.99
CA TYR A 60 -5.99 -8.58 14.16
C TYR A 60 -6.24 -8.35 15.65
N ILE A 61 -6.12 -7.09 16.09
CA ILE A 61 -6.45 -6.65 17.45
C ILE A 61 -7.44 -5.50 17.30
N ASP A 62 -8.57 -5.59 18.00
CA ASP A 62 -9.55 -4.51 18.06
C ASP A 62 -8.92 -3.26 18.72
N ASP A 63 -9.00 -2.11 18.05
CA ASP A 63 -8.41 -0.83 18.48
C ASP A 63 -8.91 -0.35 19.85
N SER A 64 -10.03 -0.88 20.33
CA SER A 64 -10.57 -0.55 21.65
C SER A 64 -9.88 -1.28 22.82
N ILE A 65 -9.00 -2.26 22.53
CA ILE A 65 -8.21 -2.98 23.52
C ILE A 65 -6.81 -2.39 23.62
N ASP A 66 -6.39 -2.00 24.82
CA ASP A 66 -4.99 -1.61 25.07
C ASP A 66 -4.13 -2.87 25.30
N LEU A 67 -3.52 -3.36 24.22
CA LEU A 67 -2.54 -4.46 24.25
C LEU A 67 -1.10 -3.96 24.05
N SER A 68 -0.82 -2.68 24.28
CA SER A 68 0.50 -2.08 24.03
C SER A 68 1.67 -2.86 24.65
N SER A 69 1.46 -3.51 25.81
CA SER A 69 2.48 -4.34 26.46
C SER A 69 2.58 -5.79 25.96
N GLN A 70 1.63 -6.27 25.15
CA GLN A 70 1.57 -7.66 24.65
C GLN A 70 1.77 -7.75 23.13
N ILE A 71 1.76 -6.63 22.40
CA ILE A 71 1.92 -6.62 20.94
C ILE A 71 3.24 -7.28 20.51
N ASP A 72 4.35 -6.98 21.18
CA ASP A 72 5.67 -7.56 20.84
C ASP A 72 5.65 -9.10 20.97
N ASP A 73 4.97 -9.64 21.98
CA ASP A 73 4.83 -11.09 22.20
C ASP A 73 3.94 -11.73 21.13
N ILE A 74 2.85 -11.06 20.73
CA ILE A 74 1.94 -11.51 19.67
C ILE A 74 2.66 -11.53 18.32
N GLU A 75 3.43 -10.49 17.99
CA GLU A 75 4.22 -10.42 16.75
C GLU A 75 5.29 -11.50 16.73
N THR A 76 5.98 -11.72 17.85
CA THR A 76 6.99 -12.78 17.99
C THR A 76 6.37 -14.17 17.82
N ALA A 77 5.20 -14.42 18.43
CA ALA A 77 4.47 -15.69 18.27
C ALA A 77 4.01 -15.90 16.83
N GLY A 78 3.44 -14.87 16.19
CA GLY A 78 3.00 -14.94 14.80
C GLY A 78 4.14 -15.25 13.83
N ALA A 79 5.31 -14.62 14.02
CA ALA A 79 6.50 -14.91 13.22
C ALA A 79 6.96 -16.37 13.38
N ALA A 80 7.01 -16.89 14.62
CA ALA A 80 7.41 -18.27 14.90
C ALA A 80 6.43 -19.31 14.31
N ILE A 81 5.12 -19.05 14.40
CA ILE A 81 4.06 -19.88 13.82
C ILE A 81 4.17 -19.91 12.28
N ASN A 82 4.39 -18.75 11.67
CA ASN A 82 4.56 -18.63 10.21
C ASN A 82 5.84 -19.33 9.74
N GLU A 83 6.95 -19.23 10.48
CA GLU A 83 8.20 -19.94 10.18
C GLU A 83 8.03 -21.47 10.27
N ALA A 84 7.19 -21.94 11.20
CA ALA A 84 6.81 -23.35 11.29
C ALA A 84 5.86 -23.80 10.16
N GLY A 85 5.36 -22.88 9.32
CA GLY A 85 4.44 -23.16 8.22
C GLY A 85 3.00 -23.45 8.67
N ALA A 86 2.65 -23.14 9.91
CA ALA A 86 1.31 -23.30 10.43
C ALA A 86 0.42 -22.15 9.94
N ALA A 87 -0.54 -22.45 9.06
CA ALA A 87 -1.51 -21.48 8.55
C ALA A 87 -2.58 -21.14 9.62
N THR A 88 -2.16 -20.46 10.69
CA THR A 88 -3.04 -20.03 11.77
C THR A 88 -3.04 -18.50 11.92
N PHE A 89 -4.19 -17.95 12.26
CA PHE A 89 -4.43 -16.52 12.38
C PHE A 89 -5.04 -16.20 13.75
N LEU A 90 -4.73 -15.02 14.29
CA LEU A 90 -5.26 -14.56 15.59
C LEU A 90 -6.17 -13.34 15.42
N VAL A 91 -7.35 -13.36 16.04
CA VAL A 91 -8.28 -12.24 16.11
C VAL A 91 -8.60 -11.97 17.57
N VAL A 92 -8.24 -10.79 18.08
CA VAL A 92 -8.57 -10.36 19.44
C VAL A 92 -9.64 -9.27 19.38
N LEU A 93 -10.80 -9.52 20.01
CA LEU A 93 -11.96 -8.63 20.03
C LEU A 93 -12.23 -8.12 21.45
N ALA A 94 -12.69 -6.87 21.57
CA ALA A 94 -12.98 -6.28 22.88
C ALA A 94 -14.25 -6.87 23.50
N ASP A 95 -15.25 -7.14 22.65
CA ASP A 95 -16.57 -7.64 23.00
C ASP A 95 -16.97 -8.80 22.09
N GLU A 96 -17.89 -9.65 22.56
CA GLU A 96 -18.47 -10.71 21.73
C GLU A 96 -19.24 -10.14 20.54
N PRO A 97 -18.96 -10.58 19.29
CA PRO A 97 -19.76 -10.21 18.14
C PRO A 97 -21.19 -10.70 18.35
N ALA A 98 -22.18 -9.89 18.00
CA ALA A 98 -23.59 -10.20 18.25
C ALA A 98 -24.08 -11.53 17.63
N GLN A 99 -23.36 -12.06 16.64
CA GLN A 99 -23.63 -13.33 15.97
C GLN A 99 -22.91 -14.55 16.59
N GLY A 100 -22.07 -14.35 17.61
CA GLY A 100 -21.19 -15.36 18.19
C GLY A 100 -19.81 -15.40 17.52
N GLY A 101 -18.78 -15.74 18.30
CA GLY A 101 -17.39 -15.76 17.83
C GLY A 101 -17.11 -16.79 16.73
N ASP A 102 -17.83 -17.91 16.71
CA ASP A 102 -17.71 -18.96 15.69
C ASP A 102 -18.27 -18.51 14.33
N VAL A 103 -19.43 -17.85 14.32
CA VAL A 103 -20.04 -17.30 13.10
C VAL A 103 -19.17 -16.18 12.56
N PHE A 104 -18.70 -15.28 13.44
CA PHE A 104 -17.77 -14.22 13.08
C PHE A 104 -16.46 -14.78 12.49
N GLY A 105 -15.82 -15.75 13.15
CA GLY A 105 -14.61 -16.40 12.65
C GLY A 105 -14.82 -17.07 11.30
N ARG A 106 -15.98 -17.68 11.05
CA ARG A 106 -16.33 -18.26 9.75
C ARG A 106 -16.52 -17.21 8.67
N ASP A 107 -17.14 -16.08 8.99
CA ASP A 107 -17.30 -14.96 8.06
C ASP A 107 -15.94 -14.37 7.67
N VAL A 108 -15.03 -14.18 8.63
CA VAL A 108 -13.65 -13.77 8.35
C VAL A 108 -12.93 -14.81 7.47
N MET A 109 -13.03 -16.10 7.82
CA MET A 109 -12.42 -17.20 7.05
C MET A 109 -12.90 -17.26 5.59
N ASN A 110 -14.16 -16.90 5.33
CA ASN A 110 -14.71 -16.88 3.97
C ASN A 110 -14.18 -15.72 3.12
N GLU A 111 -13.69 -14.65 3.75
CA GLU A 111 -13.11 -13.48 3.08
C GLU A 111 -11.58 -13.59 2.95
N LEU A 112 -10.91 -14.44 3.75
CA LEU A 112 -9.48 -14.75 3.60
C LEU A 112 -9.16 -15.37 2.24
N ARG A 113 -8.00 -14.99 1.68
CA ARG A 113 -7.52 -15.54 0.41
C ARG A 113 -6.98 -16.96 0.56
N ASP A 114 -6.30 -17.20 1.67
CA ASP A 114 -5.59 -18.45 1.94
C ASP A 114 -6.34 -19.32 2.95
N PRO A 115 -6.38 -20.65 2.75
CA PRO A 115 -7.00 -21.55 3.71
C PRO A 115 -6.19 -21.60 5.01
N GLY A 116 -6.86 -21.46 6.15
CA GLY A 116 -6.20 -21.50 7.46
C GLY A 116 -7.09 -21.98 8.61
N SER A 117 -6.59 -21.72 9.82
CA SER A 117 -7.33 -21.79 11.08
C SER A 117 -7.31 -20.42 11.76
N ILE A 118 -8.47 -19.89 12.15
CA ILE A 118 -8.57 -18.63 12.89
C ILE A 118 -8.88 -18.94 14.35
N LEU A 119 -8.14 -18.33 15.26
CA LEU A 119 -8.41 -18.27 16.69
C LEU A 119 -9.02 -16.89 17.01
N VAL A 120 -10.26 -16.85 17.47
CA VAL A 120 -10.97 -15.64 17.89
C VAL A 120 -11.05 -15.60 19.41
N ILE A 121 -10.44 -14.60 20.02
CA ILE A 121 -10.38 -14.42 21.47
C ILE A 121 -11.08 -13.11 21.84
N SER A 122 -11.90 -13.14 22.90
CA SER A 122 -12.35 -11.95 23.60
C SER A 122 -12.19 -12.15 25.10
N ASN A 123 -12.58 -11.15 25.91
CA ASN A 123 -12.58 -11.28 27.36
C ASN A 123 -13.48 -12.40 27.90
N GLU A 124 -14.51 -12.82 27.14
CA GLU A 124 -15.52 -13.77 27.62
C GLU A 124 -15.44 -15.16 26.98
N TYR A 125 -14.69 -15.32 25.88
CA TYR A 125 -14.62 -16.60 25.19
C TYR A 125 -13.37 -16.77 24.30
N VAL A 126 -13.10 -18.03 23.99
CA VAL A 126 -12.13 -18.49 22.99
C VAL A 126 -12.88 -19.35 21.97
N ASN A 127 -12.83 -18.98 20.70
CA ASN A 127 -13.48 -19.68 19.60
C ASN A 127 -12.50 -19.93 18.46
N GLY A 128 -12.75 -20.97 17.65
CA GLY A 128 -11.85 -21.33 16.56
C GLY A 128 -12.60 -21.91 15.38
N VAL A 129 -12.13 -21.57 14.18
CA VAL A 129 -12.67 -22.10 12.92
C VAL A 129 -11.50 -22.51 12.03
N SER A 130 -11.61 -23.64 11.35
CA SER A 130 -10.58 -24.12 10.41
C SER A 130 -11.17 -24.61 9.11
N THR A 131 -10.44 -24.42 8.01
CA THR A 131 -10.72 -25.04 6.71
C THR A 131 -9.80 -26.23 6.40
N ILE A 132 -8.85 -26.54 7.30
CA ILE A 132 -7.81 -27.55 7.11
C ILE A 132 -7.91 -28.69 8.13
N TYR A 133 -8.42 -28.40 9.33
CA TYR A 133 -8.55 -29.35 10.42
C TYR A 133 -10.03 -29.67 10.71
N SER A 134 -10.29 -30.86 11.21
CA SER A 134 -11.64 -31.27 11.64
C SER A 134 -12.09 -30.53 12.90
N ASP A 135 -13.40 -30.43 13.11
CA ASP A 135 -13.98 -29.80 14.32
C ASP A 135 -13.43 -30.41 15.63
N THR A 136 -13.13 -31.71 15.64
CA THR A 136 -12.51 -32.37 16.82
C THR A 136 -11.07 -31.91 17.06
N GLN A 137 -10.28 -31.73 15.99
CA GLN A 137 -8.91 -31.20 16.11
C GLN A 137 -8.93 -29.74 16.55
N VAL A 138 -9.82 -28.93 15.97
CA VAL A 138 -10.02 -27.54 16.36
C VAL A 138 -10.47 -27.45 17.81
N GLY A 139 -11.40 -28.30 18.26
CA GLY A 139 -11.84 -28.37 19.66
C GLY A 139 -10.68 -28.66 20.62
N ASN A 140 -9.86 -29.68 20.33
CA ASN A 140 -8.69 -29.99 21.16
C ASN A 140 -7.66 -28.84 21.19
N ALA A 141 -7.52 -28.10 20.08
CA ALA A 141 -6.63 -26.94 20.01
C ALA A 141 -7.19 -25.75 20.79
N LEU A 142 -8.52 -25.55 20.78
CA LEU A 142 -9.18 -24.52 21.58
C LEU A 142 -9.06 -24.78 23.07
N ASP A 143 -9.15 -26.04 23.52
CA ASP A 143 -8.91 -26.39 24.92
C ASP A 143 -7.49 -25.97 25.35
N ALA A 144 -6.47 -26.27 24.53
CA ALA A 144 -5.09 -25.86 24.79
C ALA A 144 -4.91 -24.33 24.77
N ALA A 145 -5.58 -23.64 23.83
CA ALA A 145 -5.56 -22.19 23.75
C ALA A 145 -6.18 -21.53 24.98
N ASN A 146 -7.30 -22.08 25.47
CA ASN A 146 -8.00 -21.59 26.64
C ASN A 146 -7.18 -21.82 27.92
N ASP A 147 -6.55 -22.99 28.08
CA ASP A 147 -5.66 -23.27 29.21
C ASP A 147 -4.45 -22.32 29.29
N ALA A 148 -3.95 -21.88 28.12
CA ALA A 148 -2.82 -20.96 28.03
C ALA A 148 -3.21 -19.47 28.02
N LEU A 149 -4.50 -19.14 28.04
CA LEU A 149 -4.96 -17.74 27.94
C LEU A 149 -4.58 -16.92 29.18
N ASP A 150 -4.53 -17.54 30.36
CA ASP A 150 -4.08 -16.90 31.60
C ASP A 150 -2.62 -16.43 31.54
N ASP A 151 -1.81 -17.04 30.65
CA ASP A 151 -0.42 -16.66 30.41
C ASP A 151 -0.26 -15.57 29.33
N GLY A 152 -1.32 -15.23 28.59
CA GLY A 152 -1.36 -14.17 27.58
C GLY A 152 -1.89 -14.62 26.21
N TYR A 153 -2.24 -13.65 25.35
CA TYR A 153 -2.80 -13.92 24.02
C TYR A 153 -1.80 -14.65 23.10
N ALA A 154 -0.50 -14.32 23.20
CA ALA A 154 0.55 -14.95 22.41
C ALA A 154 0.74 -16.44 22.77
N GLN A 155 0.64 -16.76 24.07
CA GLN A 155 0.74 -18.12 24.61
C GLN A 155 -0.48 -18.94 24.21
N SER A 156 -1.68 -18.35 24.30
CA SER A 156 -2.93 -18.95 23.79
C SER A 156 -2.83 -19.30 22.31
N TRP A 157 -2.35 -18.37 21.47
CA TRP A 157 -2.18 -18.60 20.03
C TRP A 157 -1.12 -19.67 19.73
N THR A 158 0.02 -19.64 20.43
CA THR A 158 1.08 -20.63 20.28
C THR A 158 0.60 -22.04 20.65
N ALA A 159 -0.15 -22.17 21.76
CA ALA A 159 -0.72 -23.43 22.20
C ALA A 159 -1.74 -23.98 21.19
N PHE A 160 -2.59 -23.10 20.64
CA PHE A 160 -3.52 -23.44 19.56
C PHE A 160 -2.78 -23.99 18.33
N ALA A 161 -1.77 -23.27 17.84
CA ALA A 161 -1.01 -23.65 16.65
C ALA A 161 -0.24 -24.96 16.85
N ALA A 162 0.45 -25.12 17.99
CA ALA A 162 1.19 -26.33 18.33
C ALA A 162 0.26 -27.55 18.38
N ARG A 163 -0.95 -27.40 18.94
CA ARG A 163 -1.90 -28.50 19.04
C ARG A 163 -2.47 -28.93 17.69
N LEU A 164 -2.61 -27.99 16.74
CA LEU A 164 -2.97 -28.32 15.37
C LEU A 164 -1.84 -29.05 14.64
N ASP A 165 -0.58 -28.63 14.83
CA ASP A 165 0.60 -29.22 14.18
C ASP A 165 0.88 -30.67 14.63
N GLU A 166 0.58 -31.01 15.88
CA GLU A 166 0.65 -32.40 16.38
C GLU A 166 -0.29 -33.36 15.63
N THR A 167 -1.28 -32.82 14.92
CA THR A 167 -2.27 -33.61 14.19
C THR A 167 -2.11 -33.44 12.69
N ALA A 168 -1.94 -34.56 11.96
CA ALA A 168 -1.88 -34.48 10.51
C ALA A 168 -3.17 -33.83 9.95
N PRO A 169 -3.07 -32.91 8.98
CA PRO A 169 -4.24 -32.35 8.31
C PRO A 169 -5.12 -33.45 7.73
N VAL A 170 -6.44 -33.29 7.81
CA VAL A 170 -7.36 -34.26 7.19
C VAL A 170 -7.20 -34.15 5.67
N PRO A 171 -6.88 -35.23 4.95
CA PRO A 171 -6.77 -35.19 3.50
C PRO A 171 -8.11 -34.72 2.91
N ARG A 172 -8.12 -33.60 2.19
CA ARG A 172 -9.33 -33.14 1.50
C ARG A 172 -9.72 -34.18 0.45
N PRO A 173 -10.98 -34.65 0.39
CA PRO A 173 -11.42 -35.72 -0.52
C PRO A 173 -11.44 -35.33 -2.02
N SER A 174 -10.71 -34.31 -2.46
CA SER A 174 -10.75 -33.76 -3.81
C SER A 174 -9.62 -34.18 -4.77
N ASP A 175 -8.61 -34.94 -4.32
CA ASP A 175 -7.48 -35.36 -5.18
C ASP A 175 -7.45 -36.86 -5.55
N SER A 176 -8.51 -37.62 -5.26
CA SER A 176 -8.67 -38.99 -5.77
C SER A 176 -9.65 -39.03 -6.94
N PRO A 177 -9.19 -39.24 -8.20
CA PRO A 177 -10.07 -39.42 -9.32
C PRO A 177 -10.71 -40.82 -9.25
N GLY A 178 -11.95 -40.85 -8.76
CA GLY A 178 -12.91 -41.90 -9.06
C GLY A 178 -12.78 -43.18 -8.24
N GLU A 179 -13.54 -43.25 -7.16
CA GLU A 179 -14.28 -44.48 -6.83
C GLU A 179 -15.54 -44.13 -6.03
N ALA A 180 -16.68 -44.52 -6.58
CA ALA A 180 -17.99 -44.34 -5.99
C ALA A 180 -18.21 -45.40 -4.91
N GLN A 181 -18.59 -44.96 -3.70
CA GLN A 181 -19.46 -45.67 -2.74
C GLN A 181 -19.63 -44.77 -1.50
N SER A 182 -20.81 -44.16 -1.29
CA SER A 182 -21.96 -44.76 -0.61
C SER A 182 -21.68 -45.15 0.84
N GLN A 183 -21.89 -44.19 1.76
CA GLN A 183 -22.48 -44.39 3.10
C GLN A 183 -22.60 -43.04 3.83
N ILE A 184 -23.83 -42.59 4.03
CA ILE A 184 -24.20 -41.45 4.89
C ILE A 184 -24.64 -42.03 6.23
N PRO A 185 -23.97 -41.76 7.36
CA PRO A 185 -24.59 -41.91 8.67
C PRO A 185 -25.34 -40.62 9.02
N THR A 186 -26.66 -40.69 8.95
CA THR A 186 -27.57 -39.67 9.46
C THR A 186 -27.59 -39.74 10.99
N SER A 187 -26.88 -38.84 11.66
CA SER A 187 -27.01 -38.63 13.11
C SER A 187 -28.20 -37.70 13.39
N THR A 188 -29.39 -38.28 13.46
CA THR A 188 -30.61 -37.62 13.94
C THR A 188 -30.56 -37.46 15.45
N GLY A 189 -30.01 -36.34 15.91
CA GLY A 189 -30.12 -35.87 17.30
C GLY A 189 -31.53 -35.36 17.57
N SER A 190 -32.29 -36.11 18.37
CA SER A 190 -33.65 -35.78 18.80
C SER A 190 -33.64 -34.71 19.89
N SER A 191 -33.82 -33.44 19.52
CA SER A 191 -34.19 -32.37 20.44
C SER A 191 -35.71 -32.40 20.64
N ARG A 192 -36.15 -32.83 21.81
CA ARG A 192 -37.55 -32.83 22.23
C ARG A 192 -38.02 -31.39 22.41
N THR A 193 -38.79 -30.86 21.46
CA THR A 193 -39.59 -29.65 21.68
C THR A 193 -40.93 -30.07 22.26
N SER A 194 -41.09 -29.77 23.54
CA SER A 194 -42.34 -29.88 24.30
C SER A 194 -43.47 -29.09 23.66
N ASP A 195 -44.56 -29.78 23.35
CA ASP A 195 -45.86 -29.22 23.03
C ASP A 195 -46.37 -28.32 24.16
N SER A 196 -46.59 -27.04 23.85
CA SER A 196 -47.46 -26.15 24.63
C SER A 196 -48.17 -25.20 23.68
N SER A 197 -49.32 -25.65 23.20
CA SER A 197 -50.60 -24.93 23.23
C SER A 197 -50.51 -23.39 23.28
N GLY A 198 -50.78 -22.72 22.14
CA GLY A 198 -51.08 -21.29 22.14
C GLY A 198 -51.04 -20.65 20.76
N GLY A 199 -52.09 -20.85 19.95
CA GLY A 199 -52.28 -20.15 18.69
C GLY A 199 -52.29 -18.63 18.86
N SER A 200 -51.79 -17.92 17.84
CA SER A 200 -51.76 -16.45 17.68
C SER A 200 -50.46 -15.70 18.03
N GLY A 201 -49.35 -16.38 18.37
CA GLY A 201 -48.03 -15.76 18.56
C GLY A 201 -46.99 -16.00 17.45
N LEU A 202 -47.17 -17.06 16.63
CA LEU A 202 -46.14 -17.56 15.72
C LEU A 202 -45.90 -16.68 14.48
N LEU A 203 -46.90 -15.93 14.03
CA LEU A 203 -46.75 -14.99 12.92
C LEU A 203 -45.91 -13.76 13.29
N ILE A 204 -45.91 -13.36 14.57
CA ILE A 204 -45.12 -12.21 15.04
C ILE A 204 -43.63 -12.57 15.08
N PHE A 205 -43.29 -13.79 15.54
CA PHE A 205 -41.89 -14.25 15.56
C PHE A 205 -41.27 -14.37 14.16
N ILE A 206 -42.02 -14.88 13.17
CA ILE A 206 -41.53 -14.96 11.77
C ILE A 206 -41.28 -13.55 11.21
N LEU A 207 -42.14 -12.59 11.52
CA LEU A 207 -42.01 -11.21 11.04
C LEU A 207 -40.79 -10.51 11.68
N VAL A 208 -40.52 -10.78 12.97
CA VAL A 208 -39.33 -10.25 13.67
C VAL A 208 -38.04 -10.84 13.08
N ILE A 209 -37.98 -12.15 12.84
CA ILE A 209 -36.80 -12.78 12.23
C ILE A 209 -36.57 -12.27 10.80
N ALA A 210 -37.64 -12.13 10.01
CA ALA A 210 -37.56 -11.55 8.67
C ALA A 210 -37.09 -10.09 8.68
N ALA A 211 -37.55 -9.28 9.66
CA ALA A 211 -37.10 -7.90 9.82
C ALA A 211 -35.61 -7.80 10.20
N ILE A 212 -35.13 -8.69 11.08
CA ILE A 212 -33.71 -8.76 11.46
C ILE A 212 -32.86 -9.19 10.25
N GLY A 213 -33.29 -10.23 9.51
CA GLY A 213 -32.58 -10.69 8.30
C GLY A 213 -32.49 -9.64 7.21
N VAL A 214 -33.55 -8.86 6.98
CA VAL A 214 -33.53 -7.72 6.04
C VAL A 214 -32.62 -6.59 6.54
N GLY A 215 -32.58 -6.35 7.86
CA GLY A 215 -31.66 -5.40 8.48
C GLY A 215 -30.19 -5.75 8.22
N ILE A 216 -29.80 -6.99 8.49
CA ILE A 216 -28.44 -7.51 8.26
C ILE A 216 -28.09 -7.45 6.76
N TRP A 217 -28.98 -7.89 5.87
CA TRP A 217 -28.74 -7.85 4.42
C TRP A 217 -28.57 -6.42 3.88
N LEU A 218 -29.36 -5.46 4.35
CA LEU A 218 -29.22 -4.05 3.97
C LEU A 218 -27.93 -3.42 4.49
N PHE A 219 -27.43 -3.88 5.65
CA PHE A 219 -26.16 -3.43 6.22
C PHE A 219 -24.97 -3.95 5.40
N MET A 220 -24.93 -5.26 5.11
CA MET A 220 -23.88 -5.88 4.26
C MET A 220 -23.84 -5.26 2.86
N ARG A 221 -24.99 -4.87 2.29
CA ARG A 221 -25.05 -4.22 0.97
C ARG A 221 -24.44 -2.82 0.95
N ARG A 222 -24.37 -2.12 2.09
CA ARG A 222 -23.81 -0.76 2.19
C ARG A 222 -22.28 -0.75 2.31
N GLY A 223 -21.68 -1.75 2.95
CA GLY A 223 -20.22 -1.86 3.11
C GLY A 223 -19.47 -1.95 1.78
N LYS A 224 -19.95 -2.80 0.87
CA LYS A 224 -19.33 -3.04 -0.46
C LYS A 224 -19.18 -1.81 -1.33
N LYS A 225 -19.99 -0.76 -1.13
CA LYS A 225 -19.85 0.49 -1.90
C LYS A 225 -18.67 1.32 -1.38
N LYS A 226 -18.51 1.44 -0.07
CA LYS A 226 -17.43 2.22 0.54
C LYS A 226 -16.07 1.63 0.22
N ASN A 227 -15.94 0.30 0.24
CA ASN A 227 -14.66 -0.36 -0.04
C ASN A 227 -14.27 -0.19 -1.51
N LYS A 228 -15.24 -0.25 -2.44
CA LYS A 228 -15.00 0.08 -3.85
C LYS A 228 -14.59 1.54 -4.04
N ASP A 229 -15.27 2.47 -3.37
CA ASP A 229 -14.94 3.89 -3.46
C ASP A 229 -13.51 4.15 -2.93
N ARG A 230 -13.11 3.51 -1.82
CA ARG A 230 -11.73 3.56 -1.27
C ARG A 230 -10.69 2.94 -2.20
N GLN A 231 -10.97 1.77 -2.78
CA GLN A 231 -10.06 1.13 -3.73
C GLN A 231 -9.87 1.99 -4.99
N LEU A 232 -10.92 2.62 -5.49
CA LEU A 232 -10.83 3.54 -6.63
C LEU A 232 -10.01 4.79 -6.28
N GLU A 233 -10.14 5.31 -5.07
CA GLU A 233 -9.34 6.42 -4.57
C GLU A 233 -7.85 6.03 -4.48
N GLN A 234 -7.53 4.87 -3.89
CA GLN A 234 -6.17 4.34 -3.82
C GLN A 234 -5.56 4.14 -5.21
N VAL A 235 -6.32 3.58 -6.16
CA VAL A 235 -5.85 3.40 -7.55
C VAL A 235 -5.59 4.74 -8.22
N ALA A 236 -6.45 5.75 -8.00
CA ALA A 236 -6.26 7.09 -8.56
C ALA A 236 -5.02 7.78 -7.97
N GLU A 237 -4.81 7.65 -6.67
CA GLU A 237 -3.64 8.17 -5.95
C GLU A 237 -2.34 7.55 -6.47
N ALA A 238 -2.26 6.21 -6.50
CA ALA A 238 -1.13 5.47 -7.05
C ALA A 238 -0.84 5.84 -8.51
N ARG A 239 -1.88 6.01 -9.34
CA ARG A 239 -1.74 6.38 -10.75
C ARG A 239 -1.14 7.79 -10.92
N ASN A 240 -1.52 8.74 -10.07
CA ASN A 240 -0.96 10.10 -10.10
C ASN A 240 0.53 10.08 -9.76
N GLU A 241 0.93 9.30 -8.76
CA GLU A 241 2.33 9.17 -8.34
C GLU A 241 3.19 8.52 -9.44
N ILE A 242 2.73 7.41 -10.02
CA ILE A 242 3.43 6.78 -11.16
C ILE A 242 3.47 7.73 -12.37
N GLY A 243 2.43 8.53 -12.60
CA GLY A 243 2.43 9.57 -13.63
C GLY A 243 3.55 10.60 -13.44
N SER A 244 3.85 10.98 -12.20
CA SER A 244 4.99 11.85 -11.88
C SER A 244 6.32 11.19 -12.27
N LEU A 245 6.49 9.89 -11.98
CA LEU A 245 7.68 9.12 -12.35
C LEU A 245 7.86 9.06 -13.88
N ILE A 246 6.78 8.83 -14.63
CA ILE A 246 6.80 8.83 -16.10
C ILE A 246 7.25 10.19 -16.65
N SER A 247 6.73 11.29 -16.10
CA SER A 247 7.13 12.64 -16.53
C SER A 247 8.61 12.95 -16.24
N ALA A 248 9.14 12.43 -15.14
CA ALA A 248 10.56 12.57 -14.83
C ALA A 248 11.43 11.78 -15.84
N ILE A 249 11.04 10.54 -16.14
CA ILE A 249 11.76 9.67 -17.10
C ILE A 249 11.67 10.22 -18.52
N SER A 250 10.53 10.77 -18.96
CA SER A 250 10.41 11.37 -20.30
C SER A 250 11.37 12.54 -20.49
N THR A 251 11.54 13.35 -19.45
CA THR A 251 12.49 14.48 -19.47
C THR A 251 13.91 13.97 -19.66
N GLU A 252 14.27 12.87 -18.99
CA GLU A 252 15.60 12.26 -19.10
C GLU A 252 15.87 11.65 -20.48
N ILE A 253 14.88 10.97 -21.08
CA ILE A 253 15.00 10.42 -22.45
C ILE A 253 15.32 11.53 -23.46
N VAL A 254 14.64 12.67 -23.36
CA VAL A 254 14.85 13.84 -24.22
C VAL A 254 16.20 14.51 -23.97
N GLU A 255 16.64 14.57 -22.71
CA GLU A 255 17.93 15.15 -22.35
C GLU A 255 19.11 14.30 -22.88
N LEU A 256 18.97 12.96 -22.88
CA LEU A 256 20.03 12.04 -23.27
C LEU A 256 20.15 11.86 -24.79
N GLU A 257 19.05 12.00 -25.54
CA GLU A 257 18.97 11.83 -27.00
C GLU A 257 20.11 12.49 -27.79
N PRO A 258 20.38 13.81 -27.65
CA PRO A 258 21.43 14.46 -28.43
C PRO A 258 22.83 13.92 -28.11
N THR A 259 23.07 13.49 -26.86
CA THR A 259 24.36 12.96 -26.44
C THR A 259 24.59 11.56 -27.02
N VAL A 260 23.56 10.71 -27.00
CA VAL A 260 23.61 9.37 -27.61
C VAL A 260 23.88 9.46 -29.10
N ALA A 261 23.21 10.37 -29.81
CA ALA A 261 23.36 10.54 -31.26
C ALA A 261 24.77 10.96 -31.69
N ILE A 262 25.54 11.63 -30.83
CA ILE A 262 26.89 12.13 -31.14
C ILE A 262 27.99 11.14 -30.72
N ALA A 263 27.76 10.31 -29.71
CA ALA A 263 28.82 9.58 -29.02
C ALA A 263 29.39 8.34 -29.74
N ASP A 264 28.87 7.97 -30.92
CA ASP A 264 29.28 6.80 -31.73
C ASP A 264 29.58 5.54 -30.88
N ASN A 265 28.65 5.22 -29.97
CA ASN A 265 28.76 4.11 -29.03
C ASN A 265 27.54 3.19 -29.15
N ALA A 266 27.70 2.11 -29.94
CA ALA A 266 26.63 1.15 -30.21
C ALA A 266 26.04 0.49 -28.95
N ALA A 267 26.83 0.32 -27.88
CA ALA A 267 26.33 -0.23 -26.63
C ALA A 267 25.44 0.76 -25.88
N ALA A 268 25.82 2.05 -25.86
CA ALA A 268 24.99 3.11 -25.29
C ALA A 268 23.69 3.29 -26.09
N GLU A 269 23.78 3.29 -27.43
CA GLU A 269 22.62 3.37 -28.32
C GLU A 269 21.63 2.22 -28.07
N LYS A 270 22.15 0.99 -27.89
CA LYS A 270 21.31 -0.17 -27.56
C LYS A 270 20.55 0.03 -26.25
N HIS A 271 21.22 0.40 -25.16
CA HIS A 271 20.55 0.63 -23.88
C HIS A 271 19.52 1.76 -23.95
N TYR A 272 19.83 2.85 -24.67
CA TYR A 272 18.88 3.94 -24.90
C TYR A 272 17.64 3.48 -25.66
N SER A 273 17.83 2.71 -26.73
CA SER A 273 16.73 2.14 -27.52
C SER A 273 15.87 1.19 -26.68
N ASP A 274 16.49 0.31 -25.88
CA ASP A 274 15.78 -0.61 -24.98
C ASP A 274 14.96 0.17 -23.94
N ALA A 275 15.53 1.24 -23.36
CA ALA A 275 14.82 2.12 -22.43
C ALA A 275 13.57 2.74 -23.07
N ASN A 276 13.68 3.23 -24.30
CA ASN A 276 12.56 3.87 -24.99
C ASN A 276 11.42 2.89 -25.30
N VAL A 277 11.74 1.66 -25.72
CA VAL A 277 10.75 0.61 -25.95
C VAL A 277 9.99 0.27 -24.66
N GLU A 278 10.72 0.01 -23.57
CA GLU A 278 10.14 -0.31 -22.26
C GLU A 278 9.33 0.85 -21.68
N PHE A 279 9.77 2.10 -21.93
CA PHE A 279 9.05 3.30 -21.49
C PHE A 279 7.69 3.48 -22.18
N LEU A 280 7.63 3.23 -23.48
CA LEU A 280 6.38 3.30 -24.25
C LEU A 280 5.41 2.19 -23.82
N ASP A 281 5.90 0.98 -23.58
CA ASP A 281 5.08 -0.12 -23.06
C ASP A 281 4.56 0.18 -21.65
N ALA A 282 5.41 0.73 -20.77
CA ALA A 282 4.99 1.13 -19.43
C ALA A 282 3.90 2.22 -19.44
N GLN A 283 3.97 3.20 -20.37
CA GLN A 283 2.91 4.21 -20.55
C GLN A 283 1.58 3.58 -20.97
N ASP A 284 1.59 2.72 -21.98
CA ASP A 284 0.38 2.03 -22.46
C ASP A 284 -0.25 1.15 -21.37
N ARG A 285 0.59 0.48 -20.55
CA ARG A 285 0.12 -0.29 -19.40
C ARG A 285 -0.45 0.58 -18.29
N LEU A 286 0.15 1.73 -17.98
CA LEU A 286 -0.39 2.67 -17.00
C LEU A 286 -1.78 3.14 -17.41
N GLU A 287 -2.00 3.38 -18.71
CA GLU A 287 -3.30 3.80 -19.21
C GLU A 287 -4.39 2.75 -18.92
N LYS A 288 -4.04 1.48 -19.10
CA LYS A 288 -4.93 0.31 -18.96
C LYS A 288 -5.09 -0.18 -17.53
N ALA A 289 -4.13 0.09 -16.65
CA ALA A 289 -4.13 -0.36 -15.27
C ALA A 289 -5.34 0.20 -14.49
N LYS A 290 -6.05 -0.69 -13.80
CA LYS A 290 -7.25 -0.42 -12.99
C LYS A 290 -7.15 -0.95 -11.57
N THR A 291 -6.08 -1.67 -11.26
CA THR A 291 -5.87 -2.31 -9.96
C THR A 291 -4.47 -1.99 -9.42
N LEU A 292 -4.30 -2.03 -8.10
CA LEU A 292 -2.99 -1.77 -7.47
C LEU A 292 -1.89 -2.75 -7.92
N PRO A 293 -2.14 -4.06 -8.10
CA PRO A 293 -1.13 -4.98 -8.61
C PRO A 293 -0.68 -4.68 -10.05
N GLU A 294 -1.59 -4.20 -10.91
CA GLU A 294 -1.23 -3.76 -12.26
C GLU A 294 -0.34 -2.51 -12.22
N LEU A 295 -0.65 -1.56 -11.34
CA LEU A 295 0.17 -0.36 -11.14
C LEU A 295 1.55 -0.68 -10.57
N GLU A 296 1.64 -1.64 -9.65
CA GLU A 296 2.91 -2.15 -9.16
C GLU A 296 3.77 -2.74 -10.29
N ALA A 297 3.17 -3.55 -11.18
CA ALA A 297 3.88 -4.11 -12.32
C ALA A 297 4.44 -3.01 -13.26
N VAL A 298 3.68 -1.92 -13.46
CA VAL A 298 4.15 -0.74 -14.21
C VAL A 298 5.34 -0.08 -13.50
N SER A 299 5.25 0.12 -12.18
CA SER A 299 6.33 0.70 -11.37
C SER A 299 7.63 -0.13 -11.48
N GLN A 300 7.52 -1.46 -11.39
CA GLN A 300 8.66 -2.36 -11.56
C GLN A 300 9.31 -2.25 -12.96
N GLN A 301 8.49 -2.11 -14.01
CA GLN A 301 8.96 -1.92 -15.39
C GLN A 301 9.68 -0.58 -15.56
N LEU A 302 9.18 0.50 -14.96
CA LEU A 302 9.87 1.80 -14.96
C LEU A 302 11.25 1.73 -14.28
N GLY A 303 11.43 0.83 -13.31
CA GLY A 303 12.74 0.52 -12.75
C GLY A 303 13.73 -0.06 -13.77
N ILE A 304 13.26 -0.83 -14.76
CA ILE A 304 14.10 -1.36 -15.86
C ILE A 304 14.47 -0.24 -16.84
N VAL A 305 13.51 0.63 -17.17
CA VAL A 305 13.73 1.82 -18.01
C VAL A 305 14.85 2.67 -17.42
N ARG A 306 14.75 3.01 -16.14
CA ARG A 306 15.77 3.79 -15.43
C ARG A 306 17.15 3.15 -15.47
N TRP A 307 17.25 1.85 -15.20
CA TRP A 307 18.54 1.16 -15.28
C TRP A 307 19.17 1.25 -16.68
N ASN A 308 18.38 1.13 -17.75
CA ASN A 308 18.89 1.27 -19.11
C ASN A 308 19.37 2.71 -19.40
N LEU A 309 18.67 3.74 -18.91
CA LEU A 309 19.12 5.13 -19.03
C LEU A 309 20.42 5.38 -18.24
N ASP A 310 20.53 4.82 -17.04
CA ASP A 310 21.73 4.89 -16.22
C ASP A 310 22.92 4.16 -16.89
N ALA A 311 22.68 2.97 -17.46
CA ALA A 311 23.66 2.23 -18.25
C ALA A 311 24.13 3.02 -19.47
N THR A 312 23.20 3.70 -20.16
CA THR A 312 23.51 4.58 -21.29
C THR A 312 24.42 5.72 -20.83
N SER A 313 24.03 6.46 -19.79
CA SER A 313 24.81 7.58 -19.23
C SER A 313 26.20 7.15 -18.76
N ALA A 314 26.31 5.98 -18.12
CA ALA A 314 27.59 5.41 -17.70
C ALA A 314 28.51 5.15 -18.90
N LEU A 315 28.00 4.52 -19.97
CA LEU A 315 28.77 4.24 -21.18
C LEU A 315 29.21 5.50 -21.92
N LEU A 316 28.33 6.50 -22.04
CA LEU A 316 28.64 7.79 -22.64
C LEU A 316 29.73 8.53 -21.86
N SER A 317 29.76 8.35 -20.54
CA SER A 317 30.76 8.95 -19.64
C SER A 317 32.03 8.11 -19.48
N GLY A 318 32.16 6.96 -20.16
CA GLY A 318 33.28 6.04 -19.99
C GLY A 318 33.36 5.38 -18.60
N LYS A 319 32.26 5.36 -17.86
CA LYS A 319 32.13 4.69 -16.55
C LYS A 319 31.70 3.23 -16.73
N LYS A 320 31.91 2.40 -15.69
CA LYS A 320 31.41 1.02 -15.67
C LYS A 320 29.87 1.03 -15.64
N VAL A 321 29.26 0.18 -16.46
CA VAL A 321 27.81 -0.04 -16.46
C VAL A 321 27.37 -0.53 -15.06
N PRO A 322 26.31 0.06 -14.47
CA PRO A 322 25.77 -0.42 -13.21
C PRO A 322 25.27 -1.87 -13.35
N ASN A 323 25.39 -2.65 -12.28
CA ASN A 323 24.86 -4.01 -12.27
C ASN A 323 23.34 -3.97 -12.55
N ALA A 324 22.84 -4.96 -13.29
CA ALA A 324 21.40 -5.06 -13.53
C ALA A 324 20.67 -5.14 -12.18
N PRO A 325 19.60 -4.34 -11.99
CA PRO A 325 18.94 -4.28 -10.71
C PRO A 325 18.24 -5.61 -10.42
N THR A 326 18.38 -6.09 -9.20
CA THR A 326 17.48 -7.11 -8.67
C THR A 326 16.11 -6.47 -8.44
N ALA A 327 15.04 -7.27 -8.32
CA ALA A 327 13.69 -6.73 -8.11
C ALA A 327 13.63 -5.76 -6.90
N ALA A 328 14.44 -6.02 -5.85
CA ALA A 328 14.48 -5.24 -4.62
C ALA A 328 15.36 -3.97 -4.67
N SER A 329 16.27 -3.82 -5.64
CA SER A 329 17.32 -2.77 -5.63
C SER A 329 17.08 -1.61 -6.61
N ARG A 330 15.84 -1.41 -7.08
CA ARG A 330 15.54 -0.50 -8.22
C ARG A 330 15.33 0.96 -7.85
N VAL A 331 15.09 1.27 -6.58
CA VAL A 331 14.72 2.62 -6.14
C VAL A 331 15.61 3.09 -4.99
N CYS A 332 15.92 4.38 -4.97
CA CYS A 332 16.61 4.99 -3.85
C CYS A 332 15.70 4.94 -2.63
N PHE A 333 16.24 4.48 -1.51
CA PHE A 333 15.52 4.34 -0.25
C PHE A 333 14.85 5.65 0.21
N PHE A 334 15.55 6.78 0.12
CA PHE A 334 15.07 8.06 0.65
C PHE A 334 14.02 8.75 -0.24
N ASP A 335 14.18 8.64 -1.57
CA ASP A 335 13.24 9.17 -2.54
C ASP A 335 13.27 8.31 -3.81
N PRO A 336 12.18 7.58 -4.13
CA PRO A 336 12.08 6.77 -5.34
C PRO A 336 12.20 7.57 -6.65
N SER A 337 12.11 8.90 -6.62
CA SER A 337 12.36 9.77 -7.78
C SER A 337 13.82 10.14 -7.97
N HIS A 338 14.69 9.86 -7.00
CA HIS A 338 16.12 10.02 -7.21
C HIS A 338 16.66 9.00 -8.22
N ARG A 339 17.61 9.46 -9.05
CA ARG A 339 18.28 8.66 -10.09
C ARG A 339 19.32 7.71 -9.47
N ASN A 340 19.73 6.69 -10.21
CA ASN A 340 21.00 5.97 -10.00
C ASN A 340 21.19 5.40 -8.58
N VAL A 341 20.59 4.24 -8.28
CA VAL A 341 21.06 3.42 -7.15
C VAL A 341 22.43 2.87 -7.51
N VAL A 342 23.47 3.55 -7.03
CA VAL A 342 24.87 3.18 -7.32
C VAL A 342 25.58 2.59 -6.13
N GLU A 343 25.06 2.83 -4.93
CA GLU A 343 25.72 2.52 -3.66
C GLU A 343 24.71 1.92 -2.68
N THR A 344 25.19 1.02 -1.84
CA THR A 344 24.49 0.60 -0.62
C THR A 344 25.02 1.44 0.52
N ALA A 345 24.13 1.95 1.36
CA ALA A 345 24.50 2.65 2.58
C ALA A 345 23.98 1.89 3.78
N GLU A 346 24.81 1.81 4.81
CA GLU A 346 24.42 1.28 6.11
C GLU A 346 23.63 2.35 6.88
N ILE A 347 22.39 2.03 7.23
CA ILE A 347 21.56 2.85 8.12
C ILE A 347 21.17 2.04 9.35
N LEU A 348 20.95 2.69 10.48
CA LEU A 348 20.48 2.04 11.70
C LEU A 348 18.96 2.13 11.73
N SER A 349 18.25 1.01 11.69
CA SER A 349 16.81 0.94 11.86
C SER A 349 16.52 -0.01 13.02
N ASN A 350 15.77 0.45 14.02
CA ASN A 350 15.40 -0.36 15.20
C ASN A 350 16.62 -0.95 15.95
N GLY A 351 17.74 -0.22 15.96
CA GLY A 351 18.99 -0.67 16.58
C GLY A 351 19.79 -1.68 15.75
N GLN A 352 19.30 -2.07 14.56
CA GLN A 352 20.01 -2.94 13.62
C GLN A 352 20.56 -2.14 12.46
N THR A 353 21.80 -2.43 12.05
CA THR A 353 22.37 -1.87 10.82
C THR A 353 21.84 -2.65 9.63
N ILE A 354 21.15 -1.95 8.72
CA ILE A 354 20.65 -2.50 7.46
C ILE A 354 21.35 -1.81 6.29
N GLU A 355 21.71 -2.57 5.26
CA GLU A 355 22.20 -2.02 4.00
C GLU A 355 21.00 -1.66 3.12
N VAL A 356 20.91 -0.40 2.72
CA VAL A 356 19.84 0.09 1.85
C VAL A 356 20.38 0.68 0.55
N PRO A 357 19.68 0.48 -0.58
CA PRO A 357 20.05 1.10 -1.86
C PRO A 357 19.85 2.61 -1.79
N VAL A 358 20.89 3.39 -2.10
CA VAL A 358 20.82 4.86 -2.12
C VAL A 358 21.37 5.42 -3.43
N CYS A 359 20.87 6.59 -3.81
CA CYS A 359 21.47 7.35 -4.90
C CYS A 359 22.76 8.03 -4.46
N GLN A 360 23.60 8.41 -5.43
CA GLN A 360 24.88 9.07 -5.17
C GLN A 360 24.75 10.35 -4.31
N SER A 361 23.70 11.15 -4.52
CA SER A 361 23.48 12.37 -3.74
C SER A 361 23.08 12.05 -2.29
N CYS A 362 22.21 11.05 -2.08
CA CYS A 362 21.86 10.58 -0.75
C CYS A 362 23.06 9.96 -0.03
N ALA A 363 23.85 9.14 -0.73
CA ALA A 363 25.08 8.57 -0.18
C ALA A 363 26.07 9.67 0.28
N ALA A 364 26.33 10.67 -0.56
CA ALA A 364 27.21 11.79 -0.21
C ALA A 364 26.69 12.64 0.97
N THR A 365 25.37 12.67 1.20
CA THR A 365 24.77 13.32 2.39
C THR A 365 24.97 12.45 3.63
N LEU A 366 24.76 11.13 3.51
CA LEU A 366 25.01 10.17 4.60
C LEU A 366 26.50 10.16 5.01
N GLU A 367 27.44 10.26 4.07
CA GLU A 367 28.88 10.35 4.34
C GLU A 367 29.25 11.59 5.17
N LYS A 368 28.46 12.67 5.07
CA LYS A 368 28.63 13.88 5.89
C LYS A 368 28.04 13.73 7.30
N GLY A 369 27.40 12.59 7.59
CA GLY A 369 26.65 12.37 8.82
C GLY A 369 25.30 13.11 8.85
N GLU A 370 24.80 13.56 7.69
CA GLU A 370 23.49 14.20 7.55
C GLU A 370 22.48 13.18 7.02
N MET A 371 21.22 13.28 7.46
CA MET A 371 20.15 12.42 6.94
C MET A 371 19.53 13.06 5.69
N PRO A 372 19.51 12.38 4.53
CA PRO A 372 18.78 12.87 3.37
C PRO A 372 17.30 13.05 3.71
N PRO A 373 16.63 14.07 3.15
CA PRO A 373 15.20 14.22 3.33
C PRO A 373 14.48 13.00 2.78
N ILE A 374 13.61 12.39 3.59
CA ILE A 374 12.80 11.25 3.17
C ILE A 374 11.53 11.79 2.56
N ARG A 375 11.27 11.39 1.32
CA ARG A 375 10.04 11.73 0.64
C ARG A 375 8.87 11.05 1.32
N THR A 376 7.76 11.77 1.48
CA THR A 376 6.47 11.20 1.84
C THR A 376 5.63 10.97 0.59
N ILE A 377 4.93 9.84 0.56
CA ILE A 377 4.00 9.44 -0.49
C ILE A 377 2.64 9.28 0.16
N ASN A 378 1.58 9.80 -0.46
CA ASN A 378 0.24 9.55 0.05
C ASN A 378 -0.19 8.15 -0.41
N ALA A 379 -0.53 7.28 0.54
CA ALA A 379 -1.03 5.95 0.28
C ALA A 379 -2.20 5.65 1.23
N GLY A 380 -3.37 5.42 0.67
CA GLY A 380 -4.58 5.16 1.47
C GLY A 380 -5.01 6.37 2.29
N GLY A 381 -4.82 7.58 1.74
CA GLY A 381 -5.16 8.84 2.40
C GLY A 381 -4.26 9.23 3.58
N ARG A 382 -3.13 8.53 3.77
CA ARG A 382 -2.10 8.88 4.76
C ARG A 382 -0.80 9.19 4.02
N ALA A 383 -0.13 10.28 4.42
CA ALA A 383 1.25 10.48 4.02
C ALA A 383 2.10 9.44 4.76
N VAL A 384 2.84 8.61 4.03
CA VAL A 384 3.74 7.60 4.56
C VAL A 384 5.15 7.83 4.00
N PRO A 385 6.22 7.59 4.76
CA PRO A 385 7.58 7.64 4.23
C PRO A 385 7.74 6.70 3.03
N ALA A 386 8.45 7.14 1.99
CA ALA A 386 8.61 6.37 0.75
C ALA A 386 9.14 4.93 0.92
N PRO A 387 10.07 4.63 1.86
CA PRO A 387 10.46 3.24 2.16
C PRO A 387 9.27 2.35 2.56
N GLN A 388 8.36 2.87 3.39
CA GLN A 388 7.21 2.16 3.94
C GLN A 388 6.00 2.18 3.00
N ALA A 389 6.00 3.08 2.01
CA ALA A 389 4.93 3.16 1.04
C ALA A 389 4.86 1.86 0.20
N PRO A 390 3.65 1.37 -0.13
CA PRO A 390 3.49 0.21 -0.99
C PRO A 390 4.16 0.42 -2.35
N THR A 391 4.71 -0.64 -2.92
CA THR A 391 5.29 -0.64 -4.28
C THR A 391 4.30 -0.17 -5.36
N SER A 392 3.00 -0.44 -5.16
CA SER A 392 1.93 0.04 -6.03
C SER A 392 1.82 1.57 -6.12
N HIS A 393 2.30 2.29 -5.10
CA HIS A 393 2.36 3.76 -5.05
C HIS A 393 3.77 4.28 -5.40
N GLY A 394 4.65 3.45 -5.96
CA GLY A 394 6.04 3.82 -6.26
C GLY A 394 6.97 3.84 -5.04
N GLY A 395 6.53 3.30 -3.91
CA GLY A 395 7.33 3.16 -2.69
C GLY A 395 8.32 2.00 -2.73
N GLY A 396 9.09 1.87 -1.65
CA GLY A 396 10.08 0.80 -1.47
C GLY A 396 9.48 -0.56 -1.11
N GLY A 397 8.21 -0.62 -0.70
CA GLY A 397 7.57 -1.87 -0.29
C GLY A 397 8.10 -2.46 1.02
N MET A 398 8.88 -1.70 1.80
CA MET A 398 9.46 -2.16 3.05
C MET A 398 8.49 -1.90 4.19
N THR A 399 7.34 -2.56 4.16
CA THR A 399 6.34 -2.48 5.24
C THR A 399 6.80 -3.13 6.54
N ASP A 400 7.80 -4.02 6.46
CA ASP A 400 8.41 -4.74 7.58
C ASP A 400 9.52 -3.94 8.30
N LEU A 401 9.89 -2.77 7.77
CA LEU A 401 10.63 -1.80 8.57
C LEU A 401 9.65 -1.18 9.56
N GLY A 402 9.47 -1.88 10.69
CA GLY A 402 8.56 -1.52 11.77
C GLY A 402 8.68 -0.04 12.14
N GLN A 403 7.62 0.54 12.72
CA GLN A 403 7.44 1.98 12.97
C GLN A 403 8.57 2.71 13.73
N GLY A 404 9.65 2.03 14.12
CA GLY A 404 10.77 2.64 14.79
C GLY A 404 11.63 3.53 13.88
N SER A 405 12.43 4.33 14.56
CA SER A 405 13.19 5.43 13.99
C SER A 405 14.35 4.96 13.11
N ILE A 406 14.55 5.64 11.98
CA ILE A 406 15.76 5.50 11.16
C ILE A 406 16.79 6.46 11.76
N SER A 407 17.87 5.90 12.30
CA SER A 407 19.00 6.63 12.87
C SER A 407 20.26 6.39 12.04
N LEU A 408 21.15 7.38 11.99
CA LEU A 408 22.44 7.24 11.34
C LEU A 408 23.45 6.60 12.31
N PRO A 409 24.15 5.51 11.94
CA PRO A 409 25.20 4.95 12.77
C PRO A 409 26.39 5.92 12.82
N GLY A 410 26.74 6.42 14.01
CA GLY A 410 27.99 7.16 14.24
C GLY A 410 27.90 8.69 14.24
N GLY A 411 26.71 9.29 14.13
CA GLY A 411 26.52 10.73 14.34
C GLY A 411 26.83 11.15 15.78
N LYS A 412 28.00 11.76 16.02
CA LYS A 412 28.37 12.36 17.32
C LYS A 412 27.51 13.62 17.58
N GLY A 413 26.26 13.42 17.96
CA GLY A 413 25.29 14.50 18.20
C GLY A 413 23.90 14.02 17.79
N GLY A 414 23.32 13.12 18.58
CA GLY A 414 22.08 12.42 18.27
C GLY A 414 20.87 13.35 18.10
N SER A 415 20.56 13.68 16.87
CA SER A 415 19.20 13.94 16.42
C SER A 415 18.73 12.68 15.69
N GLY A 416 18.28 11.68 16.45
CA GLY A 416 17.50 10.59 15.86
C GLY A 416 16.27 11.22 15.23
N PHE A 417 16.03 10.96 13.95
CA PHE A 417 14.80 11.36 13.30
C PHE A 417 13.72 10.37 13.71
N ASP A 418 12.98 10.74 14.74
CA ASP A 418 11.75 10.02 15.08
C ASP A 418 10.64 10.46 14.12
N PHE A 419 10.21 9.54 13.26
CA PHE A 419 9.13 9.80 12.30
C PHE A 419 7.81 10.08 13.02
N SER A 420 7.64 9.52 14.22
CA SER A 420 6.45 9.71 15.05
C SER A 420 6.30 11.18 15.46
N ASP A 421 7.38 11.81 15.93
CA ASP A 421 7.34 13.18 16.45
C ASP A 421 7.13 14.23 15.36
N THR A 422 7.73 14.02 14.18
CA THR A 422 7.57 14.96 13.04
C THR A 422 6.16 14.87 12.44
N MET A 423 5.58 13.66 12.37
CA MET A 423 4.18 13.52 11.94
C MET A 423 3.19 14.02 13.00
N GLY A 424 3.47 13.82 14.29
CA GLY A 424 2.65 14.34 15.38
C GLY A 424 2.49 15.86 15.32
N ASP A 425 3.58 16.60 15.08
CA ASP A 425 3.53 18.07 14.96
C ASP A 425 2.88 18.55 13.64
N MET A 426 3.01 17.79 12.54
CA MET A 426 2.31 18.11 11.29
C MET A 426 0.80 17.81 11.36
N LEU A 427 0.38 16.70 11.98
CA LEU A 427 -1.03 16.38 12.18
C LEU A 427 -1.69 17.33 13.21
N ASP A 428 -0.98 17.72 14.28
CA ASP A 428 -1.47 18.75 15.22
C ASP A 428 -1.61 20.09 14.50
N LYS A 429 -0.71 20.46 13.58
CA LYS A 429 -0.85 21.70 12.80
C LYS A 429 -1.99 21.67 11.78
N VAL A 430 -2.24 20.54 11.10
CA VAL A 430 -3.36 20.42 10.15
C VAL A 430 -4.71 20.40 10.88
N THR A 431 -4.79 19.80 12.06
CA THR A 431 -6.03 19.80 12.87
C THR A 431 -6.24 21.10 13.67
N ARG A 432 -5.16 21.81 14.05
CA ARG A 432 -5.21 23.04 14.88
C ARG A 432 -5.20 24.35 14.08
N SER A 433 -4.82 24.35 12.80
CA SER A 433 -4.86 25.53 11.93
C SER A 433 -6.28 25.98 11.54
N GLY A 434 -7.34 25.27 11.95
CA GLY A 434 -8.73 25.64 11.70
C GLY A 434 -9.40 26.55 12.75
N GLY A 435 -8.71 26.91 13.84
CA GLY A 435 -9.34 27.49 15.05
C GLY A 435 -8.67 28.74 15.63
N GLY A 436 -8.41 29.76 14.81
CA GLY A 436 -7.86 31.04 15.28
C GLY A 436 -8.80 31.83 16.20
N ARG A 437 -8.78 31.54 17.51
CA ARG A 437 -9.31 32.46 18.54
C ARG A 437 -8.26 33.51 18.87
N SER A 438 -8.38 34.66 18.23
CA SER A 438 -7.66 35.89 18.58
C SER A 438 -7.98 36.27 20.04
N ARG A 439 -7.03 36.05 20.95
CA ARG A 439 -7.07 36.64 22.29
C ARG A 439 -6.44 38.02 22.22
N SER A 440 -7.24 39.02 21.85
CA SER A 440 -6.96 40.43 22.16
C SER A 440 -6.91 40.60 23.68
N ARG A 441 -5.71 40.66 24.24
CA ARG A 441 -5.47 41.16 25.60
C ARG A 441 -5.17 42.65 25.47
N GLY A 442 -6.06 43.46 26.05
CA GLY A 442 -6.12 44.90 25.88
C GLY A 442 -4.92 45.65 26.45
N GLY A 443 -4.62 46.77 25.78
CA GLY A 443 -3.86 47.89 26.31
C GLY A 443 -4.69 49.15 26.10
N MET A 444 -5.19 49.71 27.20
CA MET A 444 -5.86 51.02 27.28
C MET A 444 -4.85 52.14 27.04
N GLY A 445 -5.23 53.14 26.27
CA GLY A 445 -4.41 54.34 26.04
C GLY A 445 -5.10 55.34 25.13
N SER A 446 -6.12 56.01 25.66
CA SER A 446 -6.82 57.12 25.01
C SER A 446 -5.95 58.39 24.87
N VAL A 447 -6.42 59.25 23.98
CA VAL A 447 -6.27 60.73 23.92
C VAL A 447 -5.07 61.25 23.13
N LEU A 448 -5.34 61.70 21.88
CA LEU A 448 -5.14 63.10 21.44
C LEU A 448 -5.41 63.28 19.93
N GLY A 449 -6.30 64.24 19.61
CA GLY A 449 -6.37 65.05 18.38
C GLY A 449 -6.71 64.32 17.07
N GLY A 450 -7.75 64.64 16.29
CA GLY A 450 -8.42 65.92 16.09
C GLY A 450 -8.33 66.30 14.61
N VAL A 451 -9.43 66.87 14.10
CA VAL A 451 -9.54 67.76 12.93
C VAL A 451 -9.93 67.13 11.57
N LEU A 452 -10.98 67.74 10.98
CA LEU A 452 -11.55 67.67 9.61
C LEU A 452 -12.45 66.45 9.36
N GLY A 453 -13.78 66.56 9.33
CA GLY A 453 -14.64 67.45 8.54
C GLY A 453 -15.42 66.53 7.58
N GLY A 454 -16.72 66.59 7.31
CA GLY A 454 -17.82 67.51 7.55
C GLY A 454 -18.81 67.23 6.40
N VAL A 455 -20.13 67.19 6.70
CA VAL A 455 -21.31 67.21 5.79
C VAL A 455 -21.42 66.08 4.73
N ILE A 456 -22.55 65.38 4.56
CA ILE A 456 -23.88 65.88 4.14
C ILE A 456 -25.00 64.97 4.69
N ALA A 457 -26.13 65.61 5.03
CA ALA A 457 -27.38 65.07 5.56
C ALA A 457 -28.25 64.32 4.52
N GLY A 458 -29.19 63.46 4.99
CA GLY A 458 -30.20 62.88 4.10
C GLY A 458 -31.21 61.88 4.68
N ARG A 459 -32.01 62.31 5.66
CA ARG A 459 -33.41 61.93 5.98
C ARG A 459 -34.10 60.70 5.31
N SER A 460 -34.50 59.76 6.19
CA SER A 460 -35.90 59.33 6.50
C SER A 460 -36.82 58.51 5.55
N ARG A 461 -37.44 57.47 6.18
CA ARG A 461 -38.86 56.97 6.10
C ARG A 461 -39.24 55.75 5.22
N SER A 462 -39.53 54.64 5.93
CA SER A 462 -40.79 53.87 6.02
C SER A 462 -41.42 53.08 4.85
N ARG A 463 -42.07 51.96 5.23
CA ARG A 463 -43.04 51.06 4.55
C ARG A 463 -42.39 49.99 3.66
N GLY A 464 -42.69 48.68 3.72
CA GLY A 464 -43.92 47.99 4.12
C GLY A 464 -44.66 47.51 2.85
N GLN A 465 -44.56 46.21 2.50
CA GLN A 465 -45.39 45.43 1.56
C GLN A 465 -44.70 44.06 1.32
N SER A 466 -45.21 42.94 1.85
CA SER A 466 -46.21 42.01 1.28
C SER A 466 -45.73 41.16 0.09
N SER A 467 -45.80 39.84 0.27
CA SER A 467 -45.57 38.74 -0.67
C SER A 467 -46.36 38.87 -1.98
N PRO A 468 -45.97 38.13 -3.04
CA PRO A 468 -46.71 36.90 -3.31
C PRO A 468 -45.89 35.72 -3.87
N SER A 469 -46.51 34.54 -3.70
CA SER A 469 -46.28 33.24 -4.32
C SER A 469 -46.08 33.27 -5.84
N ARG A 470 -45.20 32.39 -6.36
CA ARG A 470 -45.36 31.85 -7.72
C ARG A 470 -44.89 30.40 -7.84
N SER A 471 -45.82 29.61 -8.35
CA SER A 471 -45.79 28.23 -8.78
C SER A 471 -45.19 28.07 -10.19
N GLN A 472 -45.05 26.80 -10.61
CA GLN A 472 -44.67 26.28 -11.94
C GLN A 472 -43.15 26.09 -12.11
N SER A 473 -42.60 24.98 -12.63
CA SER A 473 -43.16 23.81 -13.31
C SER A 473 -42.04 22.77 -13.45
N ARG A 474 -42.32 21.50 -13.10
CA ARG A 474 -41.46 20.35 -13.42
C ARG A 474 -41.82 19.84 -14.82
N SER A 475 -40.91 19.95 -15.78
CA SER A 475 -40.97 19.20 -17.03
C SER A 475 -40.17 17.90 -16.87
N ARG A 476 -40.90 16.79 -17.02
CA ARG A 476 -40.34 15.46 -17.32
C ARG A 476 -40.11 15.40 -18.83
N SER A 477 -38.93 14.99 -19.28
CA SER A 477 -38.74 14.49 -20.64
C SER A 477 -38.19 13.07 -20.56
N ALA A 478 -39.07 12.14 -20.92
CA ALA A 478 -38.74 10.80 -21.32
C ALA A 478 -38.19 10.81 -22.75
N GLY A 479 -37.26 9.91 -23.03
CA GLY A 479 -36.79 9.57 -24.36
C GLY A 479 -35.62 8.59 -24.21
N SER A 480 -35.44 7.57 -25.02
CA SER A 480 -36.19 7.04 -26.16
C SER A 480 -35.41 5.77 -26.52
N SER A 481 -36.06 4.62 -26.43
CA SER A 481 -35.55 3.33 -26.93
C SER A 481 -35.44 3.33 -28.45
N ARG A 482 -34.25 3.02 -28.98
CA ARG A 482 -33.96 2.54 -30.35
C ARG A 482 -32.89 1.47 -30.16
N GLN A 483 -33.13 0.17 -30.31
CA GLN A 483 -33.63 -0.59 -31.46
C GLN A 483 -32.77 -0.38 -32.71
N SER A 484 -31.79 -1.26 -32.89
CA SER A 484 -31.20 -1.59 -34.18
C SER A 484 -30.66 -3.02 -34.11
N ASP A 485 -31.49 -3.92 -34.63
CA ASP A 485 -31.11 -5.22 -35.16
C ASP A 485 -30.19 -5.08 -36.38
N SER A 486 -29.53 -6.21 -36.70
CA SER A 486 -29.02 -6.59 -38.01
C SER A 486 -27.66 -6.02 -38.40
N LEU A 487 -26.65 -6.90 -38.49
CA LEU A 487 -26.26 -7.47 -39.79
C LEU A 487 -25.20 -8.58 -39.64
N LYS A 488 -25.57 -9.75 -40.14
CA LYS A 488 -24.69 -10.82 -40.61
C LYS A 488 -23.74 -10.28 -41.72
N ARG A 489 -22.47 -10.70 -41.68
CA ARG A 489 -21.49 -10.90 -42.78
C ARG A 489 -20.13 -11.18 -42.10
N GLY A 490 -19.38 -12.27 -42.30
CA GLY A 490 -19.30 -13.20 -43.43
C GLY A 490 -18.26 -12.74 -44.45
N ALA A 491 -16.96 -12.89 -44.15
CA ALA A 491 -15.83 -12.82 -45.09
C ALA A 491 -14.62 -13.53 -44.44
N SER A 492 -14.25 -14.76 -44.79
CA SER A 492 -13.54 -15.22 -46.01
C SER A 492 -12.15 -14.60 -46.17
N LEU A 493 -11.16 -15.33 -45.66
CA LEU A 493 -9.71 -15.14 -45.82
C LEU A 493 -9.29 -15.46 -47.28
N PRO A 494 -8.35 -14.69 -47.87
CA PRO A 494 -7.67 -15.11 -49.10
C PRO A 494 -6.45 -16.02 -48.80
N PRO A 495 -6.19 -17.06 -49.62
CA PRO A 495 -4.97 -17.87 -49.51
C PRO A 495 -3.76 -17.16 -50.13
N GLY A 496 -2.67 -17.05 -49.36
CA GLY A 496 -1.38 -16.56 -49.85
C GLY A 496 -0.61 -17.61 -50.66
N PRO A 497 0.18 -17.19 -51.67
CA PRO A 497 0.78 -18.10 -52.65
C PRO A 497 2.04 -18.81 -52.16
N SER A 498 2.08 -20.12 -52.41
CA SER A 498 3.25 -20.98 -52.34
C SER A 498 4.30 -20.58 -53.39
N GLY A 499 5.43 -20.04 -52.93
CA GLY A 499 6.59 -19.73 -53.77
C GLY A 499 7.77 -20.65 -53.47
N ARG A 500 7.93 -21.72 -54.26
CA ARG A 500 9.18 -22.46 -54.45
C ARG A 500 10.29 -21.51 -54.86
N ARG A 501 11.46 -21.55 -54.21
CA ARG A 501 12.73 -21.24 -54.87
C ARG A 501 13.82 -22.23 -54.46
N SER A 502 14.28 -22.91 -55.49
CA SER A 502 15.45 -23.77 -55.62
C SER A 502 16.77 -23.02 -55.43
N GLY A 503 17.66 -23.63 -54.65
CA GLY A 503 19.11 -23.81 -54.83
C GLY A 503 19.99 -22.68 -55.40
N THR A 504 21.05 -22.35 -54.64
CA THR A 504 22.46 -22.47 -55.09
C THR A 504 23.42 -22.38 -53.87
N PRO A 505 24.50 -23.19 -53.82
CA PRO A 505 25.52 -23.12 -52.78
C PRO A 505 26.72 -22.27 -53.23
N VAL A 506 27.30 -21.47 -52.32
CA VAL A 506 28.50 -20.63 -52.58
C VAL A 506 29.41 -20.67 -51.33
N PRO A 507 30.75 -20.60 -51.49
CA PRO A 507 31.65 -21.60 -50.91
C PRO A 507 32.44 -21.14 -49.67
N LYS A 508 33.09 -22.14 -49.05
CA LYS A 508 34.22 -22.01 -48.11
C LYS A 508 35.33 -21.12 -48.68
N PRO A 509 36.03 -20.36 -47.82
CA PRO A 509 37.45 -20.09 -48.01
C PRO A 509 38.28 -20.94 -47.05
N SER A 510 39.14 -21.76 -47.64
CA SER A 510 40.25 -22.43 -46.98
C SER A 510 41.54 -21.62 -47.12
N SER A 511 42.34 -21.71 -46.06
CA SER A 511 43.80 -21.73 -46.03
C SER A 511 44.60 -20.42 -45.88
N SER A 512 45.36 -20.44 -44.78
CA SER A 512 46.81 -20.19 -44.68
C SER A 512 47.30 -18.75 -44.49
N ARG A 513 47.82 -18.49 -43.28
CA ARG A 513 49.25 -18.19 -43.12
C ARG A 513 49.74 -18.42 -41.68
N THR A 514 50.74 -19.28 -41.58
CA THR A 514 51.86 -19.29 -40.64
C THR A 514 52.41 -17.86 -40.43
N SER A 515 52.95 -17.43 -39.29
CA SER A 515 54.15 -17.94 -38.59
C SER A 515 54.50 -16.99 -37.43
N SER A 516 55.27 -17.50 -36.44
CA SER A 516 56.28 -16.81 -35.60
C SER A 516 55.84 -15.71 -34.61
N SER A 517 56.42 -15.47 -33.42
CA SER A 517 57.28 -16.17 -32.45
C SER A 517 57.83 -15.06 -31.52
N SER A 518 57.57 -15.11 -30.21
CA SER A 518 58.34 -14.46 -29.11
C SER A 518 57.53 -14.68 -27.82
N ARG A 519 57.92 -15.44 -26.79
CA ARG A 519 59.15 -15.50 -25.96
C ARG A 519 59.50 -14.19 -25.24
N SER A 520 59.00 -14.03 -24.01
CA SER A 520 59.70 -13.41 -22.86
C SER A 520 58.87 -13.59 -21.57
N ARG A 521 59.36 -14.40 -20.62
CA ARG A 521 59.92 -13.99 -19.30
C ARG A 521 58.84 -13.65 -18.25
N SER A 522 58.56 -14.50 -17.27
CA SER A 522 59.35 -14.81 -16.04
C SER A 522 59.44 -13.64 -15.04
N SER A 523 58.61 -13.70 -14.01
CA SER A 523 58.83 -13.16 -12.67
C SER A 523 57.75 -13.78 -11.76
N ASP A 524 58.00 -14.93 -11.14
CA ASP A 524 58.61 -15.05 -9.81
C ASP A 524 58.06 -14.02 -8.81
N SER A 525 57.09 -14.45 -8.01
CA SER A 525 56.68 -13.80 -6.76
C SER A 525 56.44 -14.86 -5.70
N LYS A 526 57.50 -15.04 -4.93
CA LYS A 526 57.69 -15.83 -3.72
C LYS A 526 56.70 -15.43 -2.61
N PRO A 527 55.95 -16.35 -1.98
CA PRO A 527 55.36 -16.10 -0.68
C PRO A 527 56.39 -16.43 0.42
N THR A 528 56.89 -15.40 1.08
CA THR A 528 57.67 -15.53 2.33
C THR A 528 56.73 -15.82 3.50
N GLY A 529 57.08 -16.84 4.27
CA GLY A 529 56.26 -17.35 5.36
C GLY A 529 56.10 -16.43 6.57
N GLY A 530 55.00 -16.64 7.27
CA GLY A 530 54.76 -16.21 8.65
C GLY A 530 54.34 -17.44 9.47
N ARG A 531 55.07 -17.67 10.56
CA ARG A 531 55.03 -18.85 11.45
C ARG A 531 53.68 -19.10 12.15
N PRO A 532 53.42 -20.35 12.58
CA PRO A 532 52.32 -20.68 13.48
C PRO A 532 52.73 -20.47 14.94
N ASN A 533 51.91 -19.78 15.73
CA ASN A 533 52.02 -19.83 17.20
C ASN A 533 50.76 -19.31 17.90
N LYS A 534 49.93 -20.23 18.44
CA LYS A 534 49.74 -20.37 19.89
C LYS A 534 48.53 -21.27 20.17
N GLN A 535 48.85 -22.40 20.79
CA GLN A 535 47.95 -23.09 21.71
C GLN A 535 47.43 -22.10 22.75
N ILE A 536 46.12 -22.02 22.92
CA ILE A 536 45.51 -21.61 24.17
C ILE A 536 44.67 -22.80 24.66
N THR A 537 45.33 -23.62 25.46
CA THR A 537 44.67 -24.52 26.40
C THR A 537 44.30 -23.72 27.66
N GLY A 538 43.05 -23.85 28.10
CA GLY A 538 42.56 -23.33 29.38
C GLY A 538 41.18 -22.68 29.20
N ARG A 539 40.14 -22.98 29.96
CA ARG A 539 40.14 -23.39 31.35
C ARG A 539 38.74 -23.91 31.69
N ALA A 540 38.68 -25.05 32.37
CA ALA A 540 37.50 -25.51 33.08
C ALA A 540 37.02 -24.46 34.10
N ARG A 541 35.71 -24.19 34.12
CA ARG A 541 35.03 -23.71 35.34
C ARG A 541 33.85 -24.62 35.64
N ARG A 542 34.12 -25.57 36.53
CA ARG A 542 33.15 -26.04 37.52
C ARG A 542 32.65 -24.82 38.31
N ARG A 543 31.34 -24.68 38.46
CA ARG A 543 30.73 -24.34 39.74
C ARG A 543 29.36 -25.01 39.83
N ARG A 544 29.28 -25.97 40.75
CA ARG A 544 28.05 -26.34 41.46
C ARG A 544 27.71 -25.18 42.40
N LYS A 545 26.45 -24.77 42.45
CA LYS A 545 25.55 -25.04 43.57
C LYS A 545 24.13 -24.74 43.14
#